data_AF-A0A9X7VZE7-F1
#
_entry.id   AF-A0A9X7VZE7-F1
#
_cell.length_a   1.000
_cell.length_b   1.000
_cell.length_c   1.000
_cell.angle_alpha   90.00
_cell.angle_beta   90.00
_cell.angle_gamma   90.00
#
_symmetry.space_group_name_H-M   'P 1'
#
loop_
_entity.id
_entity.type
_entity.pdbx_description
1 polymer ?
#
loop_
_entity_poly.entity_id
_entity_poly.type
_entity_poly.pdbx_seq_one_letter_code
_entity_poly.pdbx_strand_id
1 'polypeptide(L)'
;MSDTPASRPTPRRNPEWSKTLFAVVSILAIAVALVTLFWQRQIGDAWSRMFGKEHVQTRTTYIEQYDYGFHPRHITWRVGDTVTISLHNASPTHWHEMMIGRGFDDTPYVVGPVHMQFGQDFWDGVHVTMSHAYKVDNFVPNKAVVTFVGPKPFTTEGGNFSPTLEPGGSLDLTFTVPNKPGTWQYGCFVQQFMHYIAGMHGTITILPAKT
;
A
#
# COMPACT_ATOMS: atom_id res chain seq x y z
N MET A 1 -40.14 -52.50 64.52
CA MET A 1 -38.82 -52.86 63.97
C MET A 1 -38.45 -51.83 62.92
N SER A 2 -37.18 -51.44 62.95
CA SER A 2 -36.61 -50.18 62.47
C SER A 2 -36.44 -50.03 60.94
N ASP A 3 -36.48 -48.75 60.53
CA ASP A 3 -35.65 -48.01 59.57
C ASP A 3 -35.53 -48.30 58.05
N THR A 4 -35.87 -47.22 57.33
CA THR A 4 -35.32 -46.60 56.09
C THR A 4 -35.61 -47.22 54.72
N PRO A 5 -36.15 -46.39 53.80
CA PRO A 5 -35.44 -46.19 52.54
C PRO A 5 -35.32 -44.72 52.08
N ALA A 6 -34.07 -44.39 51.73
CA ALA A 6 -33.58 -43.60 50.61
C ALA A 6 -34.18 -42.20 50.34
N SER A 7 -33.31 -41.20 50.44
CA SER A 7 -33.48 -39.85 49.91
C SER A 7 -33.79 -39.86 48.41
N ARG A 8 -34.81 -39.06 48.04
CA ARG A 8 -35.23 -38.81 46.66
C ARG A 8 -34.13 -38.05 45.91
N PRO A 9 -33.73 -38.45 44.68
CA PRO A 9 -32.82 -37.65 43.88
C PRO A 9 -33.49 -36.34 43.45
N THR A 10 -32.81 -35.22 43.63
CA THR A 10 -33.24 -33.93 43.06
C THR A 10 -33.06 -33.96 41.54
N PRO A 11 -34.00 -33.43 40.75
CA PRO A 11 -33.83 -33.34 39.31
C PRO A 11 -32.69 -32.38 38.99
N ARG A 12 -31.68 -32.85 38.25
CA ARG A 12 -30.66 -31.98 37.63
C ARG A 12 -31.38 -31.01 36.70
N ARG A 13 -31.31 -29.70 36.99
CA ARG A 13 -31.70 -28.65 36.03
C ARG A 13 -30.76 -28.72 34.82
N ASN A 14 -31.27 -29.19 33.69
CA ASN A 14 -30.65 -28.87 32.40
C ASN A 14 -30.80 -27.36 32.16
N PRO A 15 -29.74 -26.63 31.78
CA PRO A 15 -29.90 -25.26 31.32
C PRO A 15 -30.50 -25.32 29.92
N GLU A 16 -31.82 -25.22 29.80
CA GLU A 16 -32.44 -24.85 28.53
C GLU A 16 -32.08 -23.39 28.25
N TRP A 17 -31.05 -23.20 27.43
CA TRP A 17 -30.79 -21.89 26.84
C TRP A 17 -31.98 -21.54 25.95
N SER A 18 -32.64 -20.40 26.20
CA SER A 18 -33.73 -19.98 25.35
C SER A 18 -33.20 -19.79 23.92
N LYS A 19 -33.88 -20.37 22.93
CA LYS A 19 -33.51 -20.27 21.51
C LYS A 19 -33.33 -18.81 21.07
N THR A 20 -34.06 -17.91 21.72
CA THR A 20 -33.97 -16.46 21.56
C THR A 20 -32.63 -15.88 22.03
N LEU A 21 -32.10 -16.33 23.17
CA LEU A 21 -30.81 -15.88 23.68
C LEU A 21 -29.66 -16.35 22.77
N PHE A 22 -29.75 -17.59 22.27
CA PHE A 22 -28.76 -18.10 21.32
C PHE A 22 -28.78 -17.31 20.00
N ALA A 23 -29.96 -17.05 19.43
CA ALA A 23 -30.10 -16.28 18.20
C ALA A 23 -29.58 -14.85 18.32
N VAL A 24 -29.87 -14.16 19.44
CA VAL A 24 -29.38 -12.79 19.68
C VAL A 24 -27.86 -12.75 19.81
N VAL A 25 -27.26 -13.71 20.52
CA VAL A 25 -25.80 -13.80 20.65
C VAL A 25 -25.14 -14.11 19.31
N SER A 26 -25.71 -15.00 18.50
CA SER A 26 -25.19 -15.30 17.16
C SER A 26 -25.26 -14.12 16.20
N ILE A 27 -26.36 -13.35 16.21
CA ILE A 27 -26.51 -12.15 15.38
C ILE A 27 -25.50 -11.07 15.80
N LEU A 28 -25.30 -10.87 17.11
CA LEU A 28 -24.27 -9.96 17.63
C LEU A 28 -22.86 -10.41 17.24
N ALA A 29 -22.56 -11.70 17.31
CA ALA A 29 -21.26 -12.23 16.91
C ALA A 29 -21.01 -12.07 15.40
N ILE A 30 -22.03 -12.27 14.56
CA ILE A 30 -21.93 -12.05 13.11
C ILE A 30 -21.79 -10.56 12.79
N ALA A 31 -22.54 -9.68 13.45
CA ALA A 31 -22.40 -8.24 13.27
C ALA A 31 -21.00 -7.76 13.68
N VAL A 32 -20.47 -8.26 14.80
CA VAL A 32 -19.08 -7.98 15.23
C VAL A 32 -18.08 -8.53 14.22
N ALA A 33 -18.27 -9.75 13.70
CA ALA A 33 -17.41 -10.34 12.67
C ALA A 33 -17.45 -9.57 11.34
N LEU A 34 -18.61 -9.07 10.93
CA LEU A 34 -18.76 -8.25 9.74
C LEU A 34 -18.12 -6.86 9.93
N VAL A 35 -18.27 -6.26 11.11
CA VAL A 35 -17.57 -5.01 11.46
C VAL A 35 -16.06 -5.22 11.53
N THR A 36 -15.56 -6.33 12.10
CA THR A 36 -14.11 -6.58 12.11
C THR A 36 -13.57 -6.84 10.70
N LEU A 37 -14.29 -7.59 9.86
CA LEU A 37 -13.84 -7.89 8.49
C LEU A 37 -13.88 -6.67 7.54
N PHE A 38 -14.88 -5.78 7.67
CA PHE A 38 -15.01 -4.63 6.77
C PHE A 38 -14.41 -3.32 7.31
N TRP A 39 -14.23 -3.19 8.63
CA TRP A 39 -13.78 -1.92 9.25
C TRP A 39 -12.31 -1.92 9.68
N GLN A 40 -11.62 -3.07 9.65
CA GLN A 40 -10.21 -3.19 10.07
C GLN A 40 -9.25 -2.27 9.29
N ARG A 41 -9.51 -1.98 8.01
CA ARG A 41 -8.63 -1.11 7.22
C ARG A 41 -8.74 0.37 7.64
N GLN A 42 -9.96 0.90 7.80
CA GLN A 42 -10.14 2.32 8.18
C GLN A 42 -9.80 2.61 9.66
N ILE A 43 -10.07 1.66 10.55
CA ILE A 43 -9.73 1.79 11.98
C ILE A 43 -8.22 1.60 12.17
N GLY A 44 -7.59 0.60 11.53
CA GLY A 44 -6.13 0.42 11.61
C GLY A 44 -5.35 1.68 11.22
N ASP A 45 -5.75 2.33 10.14
CA ASP A 45 -5.14 3.58 9.65
C ASP A 45 -5.43 4.79 10.56
N ALA A 46 -6.60 4.84 11.20
CA ALA A 46 -6.94 5.90 12.13
C ALA A 46 -6.24 5.75 13.50
N TRP A 47 -6.07 4.51 13.98
CA TRP A 47 -5.39 4.21 15.23
C TRP A 47 -3.87 4.35 15.12
N SER A 48 -3.27 4.00 13.98
CA SER A 48 -1.84 4.27 13.72
C SER A 48 -1.53 5.77 13.67
N ARG A 49 -2.43 6.58 13.09
CA ARG A 49 -2.34 8.07 13.07
C ARG A 49 -2.48 8.72 14.45
N MET A 50 -3.33 8.18 15.34
CA MET A 50 -3.56 8.76 16.67
C MET A 50 -2.57 8.28 17.74
N PHE A 51 -2.06 7.05 17.65
CA PHE A 51 -1.29 6.43 18.74
C PHE A 51 0.03 5.78 18.30
N GLY A 52 0.29 5.68 16.99
CA GLY A 52 1.59 5.29 16.47
C GLY A 52 2.52 6.49 16.35
N LYS A 53 3.75 6.38 16.83
CA LYS A 53 4.83 7.26 16.34
C LYS A 53 5.09 6.88 14.89
N GLU A 54 4.30 7.43 13.97
CA GLU A 54 4.49 7.20 12.54
C GLU A 54 5.90 7.73 12.18
N HIS A 55 6.80 6.80 11.86
CA HIS A 55 8.20 7.14 11.59
C HIS A 55 8.27 7.82 10.23
N VAL A 56 8.27 9.16 10.26
CA VAL A 56 8.51 9.96 9.05
C VAL A 56 9.90 9.64 8.53
N GLN A 57 9.99 9.06 7.34
CA GLN A 57 11.26 8.81 6.70
C GLN A 57 11.89 10.14 6.29
N THR A 58 12.97 10.51 6.96
CA THR A 58 13.77 11.69 6.63
C THR A 58 15.02 11.26 5.86
N ARG A 59 15.41 12.02 4.82
CA ARG A 59 16.54 11.71 3.93
C ARG A 59 16.24 10.54 2.99
N THR A 60 16.88 9.39 3.15
CA THR A 60 16.78 8.28 2.19
C THR A 60 15.69 7.31 2.58
N THR A 61 14.75 7.09 1.66
CA THR A 61 13.76 6.01 1.72
C THR A 61 14.23 4.91 0.78
N TYR A 62 14.70 3.79 1.33
CA TYR A 62 15.07 2.61 0.54
C TYR A 62 13.80 1.85 0.15
N ILE A 63 13.61 1.64 -1.15
CA ILE A 63 12.47 0.91 -1.71
C ILE A 63 13.02 -0.24 -2.54
N GLU A 64 12.70 -1.46 -2.12
CA GLU A 64 13.02 -2.68 -2.85
C GLU A 64 11.78 -3.17 -3.60
N GLN A 65 12.00 -3.56 -4.85
CA GLN A 65 11.01 -4.18 -5.72
C GLN A 65 11.32 -5.67 -5.79
N TYR A 66 10.41 -6.48 -5.29
CA TYR A 66 10.45 -7.94 -5.36
C TYR A 66 9.43 -8.43 -6.37
N ASP A 67 9.46 -9.72 -6.67
CA ASP A 67 8.42 -10.38 -7.47
C ASP A 67 7.03 -10.08 -6.89
N TYR A 68 6.33 -9.18 -7.59
CA TYR A 68 4.97 -8.74 -7.28
C TYR A 68 4.81 -8.00 -5.94
N GLY A 69 5.87 -7.38 -5.42
CA GLY A 69 5.80 -6.69 -4.12
C GLY A 69 6.80 -5.55 -3.96
N PHE A 70 6.50 -4.66 -3.00
CA PHE A 70 7.41 -3.61 -2.55
C PHE A 70 7.75 -3.77 -1.07
N HIS A 71 8.98 -3.41 -0.70
CA HIS A 71 9.38 -3.15 0.68
C HIS A 71 10.03 -1.77 0.81
N PRO A 72 9.61 -0.92 1.76
CA PRO A 72 8.44 -1.09 2.63
C PRO A 72 7.13 -1.07 1.82
N ARG A 73 6.01 -1.43 2.45
CA ARG A 73 4.65 -1.30 1.86
C ARG A 73 3.94 0.01 2.24
N HIS A 74 4.49 0.71 3.23
CA HIS A 74 3.99 1.99 3.71
C HIS A 74 5.16 2.93 3.99
N ILE A 75 5.01 4.17 3.53
CA ILE A 75 5.99 5.24 3.69
C ILE A 75 5.26 6.48 4.20
N THR A 76 5.92 7.26 5.04
CA THR A 76 5.40 8.52 5.56
C THR A 76 6.40 9.63 5.29
N TRP A 77 6.01 10.59 4.48
CA TRP A 77 6.79 11.79 4.18
C TRP A 77 6.08 13.04 4.69
N ARG A 78 6.79 14.16 4.64
CA ARG A 78 6.26 15.46 5.03
C ARG A 78 6.54 16.49 3.95
N VAL A 79 5.53 17.29 3.63
CA VAL A 79 5.68 18.43 2.71
C VAL A 79 6.88 19.29 3.11
N GLY A 80 7.72 19.62 2.13
CA GLY A 80 8.88 20.49 2.29
C GLY A 80 10.17 19.77 2.72
N ASP A 81 10.10 18.53 3.19
CA ASP A 81 11.31 17.74 3.47
C ASP A 81 11.99 17.38 2.13
N THR A 82 13.33 17.46 2.09
CA THR A 82 14.11 16.90 0.99
C THR A 82 14.36 15.42 1.28
N VAL A 83 13.92 14.57 0.34
CA VAL A 83 14.04 13.12 0.44
C VAL A 83 14.72 12.56 -0.80
N THR A 84 15.37 11.41 -0.62
CA THR A 84 15.92 10.58 -1.68
C THR A 84 15.20 9.24 -1.64
N ILE A 85 14.57 8.83 -2.72
CA ILE A 85 14.18 7.42 -2.89
C ILE A 85 15.38 6.69 -3.44
N SER A 86 15.85 5.65 -2.76
CA SER A 86 16.79 4.70 -3.34
C SER A 86 16.00 3.47 -3.78
N LEU A 87 15.77 3.36 -5.08
CA LEU A 87 14.93 2.31 -5.68
C LEU A 87 15.84 1.19 -6.20
N HIS A 88 15.56 -0.03 -5.79
CA HIS A 88 16.30 -1.22 -6.21
C HIS A 88 15.35 -2.33 -6.62
N ASN A 89 15.57 -2.88 -7.83
CA ASN A 89 14.90 -4.09 -8.27
C ASN A 89 15.66 -5.32 -7.76
N ALA A 90 15.15 -5.89 -6.66
CA ALA A 90 15.66 -7.10 -6.04
C ALA A 90 15.14 -8.40 -6.71
N SER A 91 14.28 -8.30 -7.72
CA SER A 91 13.85 -9.46 -8.50
C SER A 91 15.03 -10.03 -9.31
N PRO A 92 15.22 -11.36 -9.32
CA PRO A 92 16.22 -11.99 -10.17
C PRO A 92 15.75 -12.14 -11.62
N THR A 93 14.46 -12.02 -11.90
CA THR A 93 13.87 -12.43 -13.20
C THR A 93 12.92 -11.42 -13.82
N HIS A 94 12.36 -10.49 -13.06
CA HIS A 94 11.31 -9.59 -13.53
C HIS A 94 11.76 -8.12 -13.56
N TRP A 95 11.27 -7.41 -14.56
CA TRP A 95 11.35 -5.96 -14.63
C TRP A 95 10.31 -5.37 -13.69
N HIS A 96 10.67 -4.29 -13.02
CA HIS A 96 9.76 -3.59 -12.13
C HIS A 96 9.84 -2.08 -12.35
N GLU A 97 8.68 -1.44 -12.33
CA GLU A 97 8.58 0.01 -12.31
C GLU A 97 7.99 0.48 -10.98
N MET A 98 8.10 1.79 -10.74
CA MET A 98 7.38 2.44 -9.66
C MET A 98 6.73 3.73 -10.17
N MET A 99 5.41 3.68 -10.34
CA MET A 99 4.57 4.86 -10.49
C MET A 99 4.10 5.31 -9.11
N ILE A 100 3.84 6.61 -8.92
CA ILE A 100 3.21 7.15 -7.71
C ILE A 100 2.04 8.03 -8.12
N GLY A 101 0.85 7.78 -7.57
CA GLY A 101 -0.34 8.51 -7.97
C GLY A 101 -1.58 8.31 -7.10
N ARG A 102 -2.70 8.84 -7.59
CA ARG A 102 -4.04 8.72 -7.02
C ARG A 102 -5.08 8.45 -8.10
N GLY A 103 -6.13 7.72 -7.73
CA GLY A 103 -7.15 7.29 -8.68
C GLY A 103 -6.54 6.40 -9.78
N PHE A 104 -7.36 5.95 -10.72
CA PHE A 104 -6.90 5.09 -11.80
C PHE A 104 -7.46 5.53 -13.13
N ASP A 105 -6.67 5.32 -14.17
CA ASP A 105 -7.18 5.30 -15.54
C ASP A 105 -7.65 3.88 -15.84
N ASP A 106 -8.96 3.69 -15.80
CA ASP A 106 -9.61 2.40 -15.97
C ASP A 106 -9.84 2.11 -17.45
N THR A 107 -9.47 0.91 -17.88
CA THR A 107 -9.80 0.38 -19.21
C THR A 107 -10.77 -0.79 -19.09
N PRO A 108 -11.86 -0.83 -19.87
CA PRO A 108 -12.75 -1.99 -19.90
C PRO A 108 -11.99 -3.26 -20.28
N TYR A 109 -12.17 -4.32 -19.50
CA TYR A 109 -11.59 -5.64 -19.77
C TYR A 109 -12.61 -6.75 -19.50
N VAL A 110 -12.38 -7.95 -20.06
CA VAL A 110 -13.36 -9.05 -20.09
C VAL A 110 -13.84 -9.46 -18.69
N VAL A 111 -13.00 -9.29 -17.67
CA VAL A 111 -13.29 -9.66 -16.28
C VAL A 111 -13.60 -8.45 -15.36
N GLY A 112 -13.79 -7.26 -15.94
CA GLY A 112 -13.98 -6.00 -15.21
C GLY A 112 -12.95 -4.93 -15.64
N PRO A 113 -13.12 -3.66 -15.26
CA PRO A 113 -12.14 -2.63 -15.59
C PRO A 113 -10.77 -2.94 -14.95
N VAL A 114 -9.70 -2.68 -15.69
CA VAL A 114 -8.31 -2.82 -15.24
C VAL A 114 -7.66 -1.46 -15.09
N HIS A 115 -6.88 -1.29 -14.03
CA HIS A 115 -6.13 -0.07 -13.76
C HIS A 115 -4.87 -0.07 -14.62
N MET A 116 -4.81 0.80 -15.63
CA MET A 116 -3.65 0.86 -16.54
C MET A 116 -2.49 1.67 -15.94
N GLN A 117 -2.82 2.67 -15.12
CA GLN A 117 -1.92 3.59 -14.44
C GLN A 117 -2.73 4.41 -13.42
N PHE A 118 -2.10 5.37 -12.74
CA PHE A 118 -2.83 6.32 -11.91
C PHE A 118 -3.40 7.48 -12.74
N GLY A 119 -4.61 7.92 -12.37
CA GLY A 119 -5.26 9.07 -13.04
C GLY A 119 -4.67 10.43 -12.63
N GLN A 120 -4.01 10.48 -11.48
CA GLN A 120 -3.25 11.65 -11.02
C GLN A 120 -1.81 11.25 -10.71
N ASP A 121 -0.86 11.86 -11.42
CA ASP A 121 0.57 11.64 -11.22
C ASP A 121 1.12 12.50 -10.07
N PHE A 122 1.84 11.87 -9.14
CA PHE A 122 2.51 12.55 -8.03
C PHE A 122 3.61 13.51 -8.50
N TRP A 123 4.26 13.19 -9.62
CA TRP A 123 5.44 13.90 -10.11
C TRP A 123 5.12 15.09 -10.99
N ASP A 124 3.83 15.35 -11.27
CA ASP A 124 3.38 16.52 -12.01
C ASP A 124 3.95 17.82 -11.41
N GLY A 125 4.85 18.48 -12.16
CA GLY A 125 5.53 19.72 -11.80
C GLY A 125 6.64 19.59 -10.76
N VAL A 126 7.00 18.37 -10.35
CA VAL A 126 8.02 18.14 -9.32
C VAL A 126 9.41 18.21 -9.93
N HIS A 127 10.29 18.98 -9.30
CA HIS A 127 11.72 18.95 -9.61
C HIS A 127 12.36 17.73 -8.96
N VAL A 128 12.98 16.87 -9.77
CA VAL A 128 13.60 15.63 -9.31
C VAL A 128 14.99 15.48 -9.92
N THR A 129 15.96 15.11 -9.09
CA THR A 129 17.29 14.73 -9.52
C THR A 129 17.37 13.21 -9.56
N MET A 130 17.66 12.66 -10.73
CA MET A 130 17.94 11.23 -10.91
C MET A 130 19.46 11.02 -10.92
N SER A 131 19.95 10.15 -10.04
CA SER A 131 21.36 9.78 -9.95
C SER A 131 21.53 8.27 -9.79
N HIS A 132 22.76 7.79 -9.94
CA HIS A 132 23.13 6.37 -9.74
C HIS A 132 22.27 5.39 -10.55
N ALA A 133 21.82 5.82 -11.73
CA ALA A 133 21.06 4.97 -12.64
C ALA A 133 21.91 3.78 -13.11
N TYR A 134 21.42 2.57 -12.85
CA TYR A 134 22.06 1.31 -13.21
C TYR A 134 20.99 0.33 -13.67
N LYS A 135 21.16 -0.23 -14.88
CA LYS A 135 20.17 -1.11 -15.54
C LYS A 135 18.73 -0.56 -15.49
N VAL A 136 18.59 0.70 -15.88
CA VAL A 136 17.28 1.31 -16.14
C VAL A 136 16.92 1.01 -17.58
N ASP A 137 15.92 0.16 -17.78
CA ASP A 137 15.46 -0.28 -19.11
C ASP A 137 14.87 0.89 -19.89
N ASN A 138 13.92 1.58 -19.26
CA ASN A 138 13.30 2.79 -19.78
C ASN A 138 12.87 3.72 -18.65
N PHE A 139 12.66 4.99 -18.97
CA PHE A 139 12.19 5.99 -18.04
C PHE A 139 11.18 6.94 -18.69
N VAL A 140 9.98 7.03 -18.12
CA VAL A 140 8.98 8.04 -18.47
C VAL A 140 9.12 9.22 -17.50
N PRO A 141 9.50 10.42 -17.96
CA PRO A 141 9.55 11.60 -17.09
C PRO A 141 8.19 12.28 -16.92
N ASN A 142 7.27 12.08 -17.86
CA ASN A 142 5.97 12.79 -17.94
C ASN A 142 6.14 14.30 -17.71
N LYS A 143 5.40 14.90 -16.75
CA LYS A 143 5.44 16.32 -16.42
C LYS A 143 6.43 16.67 -15.29
N ALA A 144 7.29 15.74 -14.87
CA ALA A 144 8.34 16.03 -13.91
C ALA A 144 9.47 16.86 -14.55
N VAL A 145 10.11 17.72 -13.77
CA VAL A 145 11.30 18.48 -14.20
C VAL A 145 12.53 17.71 -13.74
N VAL A 146 13.07 16.87 -14.63
CA VAL A 146 14.13 15.91 -14.28
C VAL A 146 15.52 16.47 -14.58
N THR A 147 16.40 16.43 -13.58
CA THR A 147 17.85 16.65 -13.74
C THR A 147 18.57 15.31 -13.63
N PHE A 148 19.41 14.97 -14.60
CA PHE A 148 20.18 13.72 -14.60
C PHE A 148 21.61 13.98 -14.12
N VAL A 149 22.06 13.16 -13.17
CA VAL A 149 23.45 13.11 -12.70
C VAL A 149 24.03 11.75 -13.09
N GLY A 150 24.89 11.77 -14.11
CA GLY A 150 25.46 10.57 -14.72
C GLY A 150 24.82 10.23 -16.07
N PRO A 151 24.96 8.97 -16.54
CA PRO A 151 24.36 8.52 -17.79
C PRO A 151 22.85 8.70 -17.78
N LYS A 152 22.31 9.35 -18.81
CA LYS A 152 20.86 9.49 -18.99
C LYS A 152 20.27 8.15 -19.48
N PRO A 153 19.28 7.57 -18.79
CA PRO A 153 18.56 6.39 -19.28
C PRO A 153 17.83 6.66 -20.59
N PHE A 154 17.43 5.59 -21.27
CA PHE A 154 16.53 5.70 -22.41
C PHE A 154 15.17 6.25 -21.95
N THR A 155 14.77 7.39 -22.51
CA THR A 155 13.51 8.05 -22.15
C THR A 155 12.40 7.77 -23.14
N THR A 156 11.22 7.46 -22.64
CA THR A 156 10.01 7.20 -23.41
C THR A 156 8.90 8.18 -23.05
N GLU A 157 7.87 8.24 -23.89
CA GLU A 157 6.67 9.05 -23.68
C GLU A 157 5.45 8.14 -23.51
N GLY A 158 4.38 8.71 -22.97
CA GLY A 158 3.14 7.99 -22.72
C GLY A 158 3.16 7.34 -21.34
N GLY A 159 2.31 7.86 -20.45
CA GLY A 159 2.10 7.32 -19.11
C GLY A 159 2.48 8.28 -17.98
N ASN A 160 2.35 7.82 -16.73
CA ASN A 160 2.84 8.55 -15.56
C ASN A 160 4.38 8.48 -15.48
N PHE A 161 4.97 9.29 -14.60
CA PHE A 161 6.37 9.17 -14.25
C PHE A 161 6.68 7.75 -13.76
N SER A 162 7.57 7.05 -14.47
CA SER A 162 7.96 5.68 -14.11
C SER A 162 9.39 5.35 -14.57
N PRO A 163 10.29 5.02 -13.64
CA PRO A 163 11.50 4.30 -13.98
C PRO A 163 11.24 2.80 -14.01
N THR A 164 11.51 2.16 -15.15
CA THR A 164 11.48 0.70 -15.27
C THR A 164 12.90 0.16 -15.09
N LEU A 165 13.08 -0.71 -14.10
CA LEU A 165 14.36 -1.32 -13.74
C LEU A 165 14.39 -2.79 -14.19
N GLU A 166 15.49 -3.17 -14.84
CA GLU A 166 15.79 -4.59 -15.09
C GLU A 166 16.09 -5.34 -13.78
N PRO A 167 16.16 -6.68 -13.78
CA PRO A 167 16.67 -7.45 -12.64
C PRO A 167 18.03 -6.95 -12.12
N GLY A 168 18.08 -6.61 -10.82
CA GLY A 168 19.23 -6.02 -10.15
C GLY A 168 19.51 -4.56 -10.50
N GLY A 169 18.58 -3.88 -11.18
CA GLY A 169 18.67 -2.46 -11.50
C GLY A 169 18.41 -1.56 -10.30
N SER A 170 18.91 -0.34 -10.35
CA SER A 170 18.76 0.64 -9.28
C SER A 170 18.83 2.07 -9.79
N LEU A 171 18.25 3.00 -9.03
CA LEU A 171 18.49 4.43 -9.17
C LEU A 171 18.14 5.17 -7.89
N ASP A 172 18.58 6.42 -7.80
CA ASP A 172 18.15 7.36 -6.76
C ASP A 172 17.32 8.49 -7.36
N LEU A 173 16.23 8.87 -6.69
CA LEU A 173 15.40 10.04 -7.00
C LEU A 173 15.41 11.00 -5.81
N THR A 174 16.06 12.15 -5.95
CA THR A 174 16.11 13.19 -4.91
C THR A 174 15.20 14.36 -5.27
N PHE A 175 14.30 14.72 -4.35
CA PHE A 175 13.32 15.79 -4.56
C PHE A 175 12.88 16.40 -3.22
N THR A 176 12.25 17.57 -3.28
CA THR A 176 11.52 18.14 -2.15
C THR A 176 10.07 17.65 -2.20
N VAL A 177 9.58 17.07 -1.11
CA VAL A 177 8.22 16.54 -1.04
C VAL A 177 7.22 17.68 -1.34
N PRO A 178 6.43 17.58 -2.43
CA PRO A 178 5.55 18.66 -2.88
C PRO A 178 4.38 18.84 -1.92
N ASN A 179 3.74 20.02 -1.94
CA ASN A 179 2.56 20.32 -1.14
C ASN A 179 1.30 19.57 -1.65
N LYS A 180 1.32 18.25 -1.47
CA LYS A 180 0.31 17.29 -1.91
C LYS A 180 -0.08 16.38 -0.74
N PRO A 181 -0.56 16.91 0.41
CA PRO A 181 -0.81 16.12 1.61
C PRO A 181 -1.90 15.06 1.40
N GLY A 182 -1.91 14.06 2.27
CA GLY A 182 -2.84 12.92 2.26
C GLY A 182 -2.22 11.63 1.73
N THR A 183 -3.06 10.63 1.49
CA THR A 183 -2.62 9.30 1.05
C THR A 183 -2.41 9.24 -0.46
N TRP A 184 -1.29 8.67 -0.86
CA TRP A 184 -0.91 8.34 -2.23
C TRP A 184 -0.65 6.84 -2.32
N GLN A 185 -0.68 6.31 -3.53
CA GLN A 185 -0.30 4.93 -3.79
C GLN A 185 0.90 4.90 -4.71
N TYR A 186 1.76 3.89 -4.54
CA TYR A 186 2.76 3.54 -5.54
C TYR A 186 2.55 2.12 -6.01
N GLY A 187 2.80 1.88 -7.28
CA GLY A 187 2.41 0.66 -7.98
C GLY A 187 3.32 0.35 -9.16
N CYS A 188 3.29 -0.90 -9.59
CA CYS A 188 4.00 -1.39 -10.77
C CYS A 188 2.98 -1.91 -11.78
N PHE A 189 2.88 -1.30 -12.96
CA PHE A 189 1.91 -1.62 -14.00
C PHE A 189 2.54 -2.30 -15.22
N VAL A 190 3.79 -2.73 -15.12
CA VAL A 190 4.48 -3.50 -16.17
C VAL A 190 3.75 -4.81 -16.48
N GLN A 191 4.04 -5.36 -17.66
CA GLN A 191 3.40 -6.56 -18.21
C GLN A 191 1.87 -6.42 -18.29
N GLN A 192 1.41 -5.28 -18.84
CA GLN A 192 -0.02 -4.97 -18.95
C GLN A 192 -0.68 -5.06 -17.58
N PHE A 193 -0.32 -4.18 -16.64
CA PHE A 193 -0.92 -4.01 -15.29
C PHE A 193 -0.92 -5.27 -14.39
N MET A 194 -0.39 -6.41 -14.83
CA MET A 194 -0.45 -7.68 -14.11
C MET A 194 0.28 -7.63 -12.77
N HIS A 195 1.38 -6.87 -12.69
CA HIS A 195 2.12 -6.73 -11.45
C HIS A 195 1.27 -6.04 -10.37
N TYR A 196 0.55 -4.99 -10.75
CA TYR A 196 -0.34 -4.28 -9.85
C TYR A 196 -1.47 -5.20 -9.37
N ILE A 197 -2.13 -5.91 -10.28
CA ILE A 197 -3.22 -6.86 -9.94
C ILE A 197 -2.72 -7.99 -9.04
N ALA A 198 -1.48 -8.46 -9.24
CA ALA A 198 -0.85 -9.47 -8.40
C ALA A 198 -0.50 -8.97 -6.98
N GLY A 199 -0.63 -7.66 -6.71
CA GLY A 199 -0.45 -7.06 -5.39
C GLY A 199 0.79 -6.16 -5.27
N MET A 200 1.45 -5.84 -6.38
CA MET A 200 2.64 -4.99 -6.40
C MET A 200 2.28 -3.51 -6.23
N HIS A 201 1.88 -3.16 -5.02
CA HIS A 201 1.55 -1.80 -4.65
C HIS A 201 1.76 -1.55 -3.15
N GLY A 202 2.03 -0.29 -2.82
CA GLY A 202 2.15 0.22 -1.45
C GLY A 202 1.56 1.62 -1.33
N THR A 203 1.63 2.20 -0.13
CA THR A 203 1.02 3.50 0.16
C THR A 203 2.01 4.50 0.72
N ILE A 204 1.83 5.78 0.39
CA ILE A 204 2.60 6.89 0.95
C ILE A 204 1.63 7.83 1.66
N THR A 205 1.85 8.09 2.94
CA THR A 205 1.21 9.18 3.67
C THR A 205 2.05 10.44 3.56
N ILE A 206 1.50 11.52 3.03
CA ILE A 206 2.16 12.82 3.01
C ILE A 206 1.54 13.72 4.08
N LEU A 207 2.30 14.00 5.13
CA LEU A 207 1.92 14.90 6.21
C LEU A 207 2.07 16.37 5.78
N PRO A 208 1.24 17.28 6.30
CA PRO A 208 1.43 18.72 6.11
C PRO A 208 2.81 19.20 6.57
N ALA A 209 3.24 20.34 6.03
CA ALA A 209 4.48 21.00 6.43
C ALA A 209 4.50 21.30 7.94
N LYS A 210 5.69 21.39 8.52
CA LYS A 210 5.81 21.87 9.91
C LYS A 210 5.39 23.34 9.95
N THR A 211 4.40 23.64 10.76
CA THR A 211 4.04 25.00 11.16
C THR A 211 5.12 25.57 12.08
#